data_AF-A0A0K9NPP4-F1
#
_entry.id   AF-A0A0K9NPP4-F1
#
_cell.length_a   1.000
_cell.length_b   1.000
_cell.length_c   1.000
_cell.angle_alpha   90.00
_cell.angle_beta   90.00
_cell.angle_gamma   90.00
#
_symmetry.space_group_name_H-M   'P 1'
#
loop_
_entity.id
_entity.type
_entity.pdbx_description
1 polymer ?
#
loop_
_entity_poly.entity_id
_entity_poly.type
_entity_poly.pdbx_seq_one_letter_code
_entity_poly.pdbx_strand_id
1 'polypeptide(L)'
;MVYFLIPFQIDTLLACGGLAKNSLYIQEHADIVGCSIILPRENESVLLGAAILGSVATKKYSGLHDAMKALSAAGQVVHPSKDERVKKYHDAKYEIYKSLYEQQLSHRTIMQNALQ
;
A
#
# COMPACT_ATOMS: atom_id res chain seq x y z
N MET A 1 14.95 -27.25 1.27
CA MET A 1 13.92 -26.34 0.75
C MET A 1 13.91 -25.12 1.69
N VAL A 2 14.94 -24.27 1.64
CA VAL A 2 15.11 -23.08 0.78
C VAL A 2 14.17 -21.93 1.21
N TYR A 3 14.73 -21.04 2.03
CA TYR A 3 14.37 -19.64 2.39
C TYR A 3 12.94 -19.28 2.87
N PHE A 4 12.78 -19.09 4.19
CA PHE A 4 11.89 -18.08 4.77
C PHE A 4 12.83 -17.08 5.48
N LEU A 5 13.26 -16.03 4.78
CA LEU A 5 12.63 -14.70 4.74
C LEU A 5 13.09 -13.83 5.91
N ILE A 6 14.04 -12.95 5.59
CA ILE A 6 14.40 -11.79 6.40
C ILE A 6 13.10 -11.06 6.76
N PRO A 7 12.82 -10.76 8.04
CA PRO A 7 11.64 -9.98 8.39
C PRO A 7 11.78 -8.59 7.77
N PHE A 8 10.91 -8.27 6.82
CA PHE A 8 10.84 -6.93 6.25
C PHE A 8 10.18 -6.00 7.28
N GLN A 9 10.92 -4.98 7.71
CA GLN A 9 10.35 -3.89 8.48
C GLN A 9 9.70 -2.90 7.50
N ILE A 10 8.37 -2.91 7.44
CA ILE A 10 7.59 -1.98 6.64
C ILE A 10 7.11 -0.86 7.58
N ASP A 11 7.60 0.36 7.38
CA ASP A 11 7.20 1.55 8.15
C ASP A 11 6.56 2.64 7.28
N THR A 12 6.65 2.48 5.96
CA THR A 12 6.24 3.48 4.98
C THR A 12 5.60 2.81 3.76
N LEU A 13 4.46 3.34 3.32
CA LEU A 13 3.76 2.93 2.11
C LEU A 13 3.75 4.08 1.11
N LEU A 14 3.99 3.79 -0.18
CA LEU A 14 3.76 4.75 -1.26
C LEU A 14 2.37 4.47 -1.85
N ALA A 15 1.48 5.45 -1.81
CA ALA A 15 0.13 5.32 -2.37
C ALA A 15 0.01 6.10 -3.69
N CYS A 16 -0.72 5.54 -4.64
CA CYS A 16 -1.02 6.17 -5.93
C CYS A 16 -2.43 5.77 -6.42
N GLY A 17 -2.90 6.42 -7.48
CA GLY A 17 -4.22 6.14 -8.08
C GLY A 17 -5.34 7.03 -7.53
N GLY A 18 -6.56 6.83 -8.02
CA GLY A 18 -7.68 7.75 -7.79
C GLY A 18 -8.06 7.94 -6.31
N LEU A 19 -8.06 6.87 -5.51
CA LEU A 19 -8.39 6.93 -4.08
C LEU A 19 -7.35 7.70 -3.26
N ALA A 20 -6.13 7.84 -3.76
CA ALA A 20 -5.09 8.62 -3.10
C ALA A 20 -5.42 10.12 -3.01
N LYS A 21 -6.40 10.60 -3.79
CA LYS A 21 -6.92 11.96 -3.73
C LYS A 21 -7.89 12.19 -2.56
N ASN A 22 -8.38 11.13 -1.92
CA ASN A 22 -9.27 11.22 -0.77
C ASN A 22 -8.45 11.24 0.53
N SER A 23 -8.40 12.40 1.19
CA SER A 23 -7.61 12.62 2.40
C SER A 23 -8.05 11.73 3.57
N LEU A 24 -9.36 11.54 3.75
CA LEU A 24 -9.88 10.65 4.80
C LEU A 24 -9.46 9.21 4.52
N TYR A 25 -9.62 8.73 3.28
CA TYR A 25 -9.22 7.37 2.91
C TYR A 25 -7.74 7.11 3.24
N ILE A 26 -6.85 8.04 2.90
CA ILE A 26 -5.41 7.90 3.15
C ILE A 26 -5.08 8.00 4.63
N GLN A 27 -5.71 8.90 5.38
CA GLN A 27 -5.50 8.99 6.83
C GLN A 27 -5.91 7.71 7.54
N GLU A 28 -7.09 7.17 7.23
CA GLU A 28 -7.57 5.91 7.80
C GLU A 28 -6.63 4.74 7.47
N HIS A 29 -6.07 4.69 6.26
CA HIS A 29 -5.09 3.67 5.92
C HIS A 29 -3.81 3.81 6.75
N ALA A 30 -3.28 5.03 6.91
CA ALA A 30 -2.10 5.28 7.73
C ALA A 30 -2.35 4.85 9.19
N ASP A 31 -3.53 5.14 9.73
CA ASP A 31 -3.94 4.81 11.08
C ASP A 31 -4.12 3.30 11.30
N ILE A 32 -4.73 2.60 10.33
CA ILE A 32 -4.95 1.15 10.37
C ILE A 32 -3.63 0.39 10.29
N VAL A 33 -2.76 0.74 9.34
CA VAL A 33 -1.52 0.00 9.10
C VAL A 33 -0.37 0.45 10.00
N GLY A 34 -0.51 1.60 10.68
CA GLY A 34 0.53 2.17 11.53
C GLY A 34 1.78 2.63 10.77
N CYS A 35 1.68 2.83 9.45
CA CYS A 35 2.80 3.26 8.60
C CYS A 35 2.56 4.68 8.07
N SER A 36 3.64 5.41 7.80
CA SER A 36 3.52 6.67 7.07
C SER A 36 3.13 6.39 5.62
N ILE A 37 2.22 7.18 5.04
CA ILE A 37 1.84 7.07 3.63
C ILE A 37 2.41 8.26 2.87
N ILE A 38 3.23 7.99 1.86
CA ILE A 38 3.76 8.98 0.94
C ILE A 38 2.86 9.04 -0.29
N LEU A 39 2.42 10.25 -0.63
CA LEU A 39 1.77 10.56 -1.90
C LEU A 39 2.81 11.18 -2.84
N PRO A 40 3.00 10.63 -4.06
CA PRO A 40 3.93 11.21 -5.02
C PRO A 40 3.45 12.60 -5.47
N ARG A 41 4.39 13.45 -5.87
CA ARG A 41 4.07 14.77 -6.45
C ARG A 41 3.32 14.64 -7.78
N GLU A 42 3.65 13.62 -8.56
CA GLU A 42 2.96 13.29 -9.81
C GLU A 42 1.85 12.27 -9.52
N ASN A 43 0.62 12.59 -9.94
CA ASN A 43 -0.54 11.77 -9.65
C ASN A 43 -0.65 10.57 -10.61
N GLU A 44 -0.10 10.69 -11.81
CA GLU A 44 -0.17 9.66 -12.85
C GLU A 44 1.03 8.72 -12.78
N SER A 45 1.07 7.89 -11.74
CA SER A 45 2.20 6.97 -11.46
C SER A 45 2.55 6.04 -12.62
N VAL A 46 1.55 5.56 -13.36
CA VAL A 46 1.74 4.66 -14.51
C VAL A 46 2.39 5.41 -15.69
N LEU A 47 1.93 6.62 -16.00
CA LEU A 47 2.50 7.44 -17.07
C LEU A 47 3.92 7.86 -16.73
N LEU A 48 4.17 8.28 -15.49
CA LEU A 48 5.52 8.62 -15.03
C LEU A 48 6.46 7.40 -15.13
N GLY A 49 5.99 6.22 -14.74
CA GLY A 49 6.76 4.97 -14.88
C GLY A 49 7.13 4.67 -16.33
N ALA A 50 6.20 4.82 -17.27
CA ALA A 50 6.46 4.67 -18.69
C ALA A 50 7.48 5.69 -19.21
N ALA A 51 7.39 6.94 -18.78
CA ALA A 51 8.34 7.99 -19.15
C ALA A 51 9.76 7.72 -18.59
N ILE A 52 9.86 7.23 -17.34
CA ILE A 52 11.12 6.81 -16.73
C ILE A 52 11.76 5.70 -17.56
N LEU A 53 11.00 4.66 -17.90
CA LEU A 53 11.50 3.54 -18.73
C LEU A 53 11.95 4.03 -20.12
N GLY A 54 11.15 4.86 -20.79
CA GLY A 54 11.51 5.45 -22.08
C GLY A 54 12.78 6.30 -22.02
N SER A 55 12.97 7.05 -20.92
CA SER A 55 14.16 7.88 -20.73
C SER A 55 15.45 7.05 -20.56
N VAL A 56 15.37 5.87 -19.96
CA VAL A 56 16.50 4.94 -19.85
C VAL A 56 16.74 4.23 -21.19
N ALA A 57 15.69 3.79 -21.87
CA ALA A 57 15.80 3.13 -23.18
C ALA A 57 16.44 4.03 -24.26
N THR A 58 16.16 5.34 -24.20
CA THR A 58 16.75 6.36 -25.07
C THR A 58 18.13 6.84 -24.60
N LYS A 59 18.69 6.22 -23.55
CA LYS A 59 19.99 6.56 -22.94
C LYS A 59 20.08 8.00 -22.40
N LYS A 60 18.95 8.66 -22.14
CA LYS A 60 18.92 9.97 -21.47
C LYS A 60 19.40 9.87 -20.02
N TYR A 61 19.12 8.74 -19.36
CA TYR A 61 19.68 8.39 -18.05
C TYR A 61 20.41 7.05 -18.13
N SER A 62 21.47 6.90 -17.33
CA SER A 62 22.32 5.70 -17.25
C SER A 62 21.60 4.47 -16.69
N GLY A 63 20.55 4.67 -15.90
CA GLY A 63 19.80 3.58 -15.30
C GLY A 63 18.51 4.02 -14.61
N LEU A 64 17.70 3.04 -14.20
CA LEU A 64 16.39 3.28 -13.60
C LEU A 64 16.47 4.08 -12.32
N HIS A 65 17.45 3.79 -11.46
CA HIS A 65 17.58 4.48 -10.18
C HIS A 65 17.87 5.98 -10.36
N ASP A 66 18.74 6.33 -11.30
CA ASP A 66 19.06 7.73 -11.62
C ASP A 66 17.86 8.43 -12.25
N ALA A 67 17.15 7.76 -13.16
CA ALA A 67 15.94 8.28 -13.78
C ALA A 67 14.82 8.48 -12.75
N MET A 68 14.61 7.53 -11.82
CA MET A 68 13.64 7.66 -10.73
C MET A 68 13.97 8.85 -9.84
N LYS A 69 15.23 8.98 -9.39
CA LYS A 69 15.67 10.13 -8.58
C LYS A 69 15.44 11.47 -9.28
N ALA A 70 15.64 11.52 -10.59
CA ALA A 70 15.50 12.75 -11.36
C ALA A 70 14.04 13.10 -11.70
N LEU A 71 13.19 12.10 -11.91
CA LEU A 71 11.85 12.29 -12.48
C LEU A 71 10.71 12.10 -11.46
N SER A 72 10.94 11.38 -10.36
CA SER A 72 9.96 11.22 -9.28
C SER A 72 10.33 12.06 -8.06
N ALA A 73 9.31 12.44 -7.29
CA ALA A 73 9.48 13.16 -6.03
C ALA A 73 8.32 12.83 -5.10
N ALA A 74 8.61 12.76 -3.79
CA ALA A 74 7.57 12.77 -2.78
C ALA A 74 6.82 14.11 -2.81
N GLY A 75 5.50 14.06 -2.68
CA GLY A 75 4.64 15.23 -2.54
C GLY A 75 4.28 15.43 -1.07
N GLN A 76 3.22 14.76 -0.64
CA GLN A 76 2.71 14.83 0.73
C GLN A 76 3.07 13.56 1.51
N VAL A 77 3.30 13.71 2.81
CA VAL A 77 3.42 12.57 3.74
C VAL A 77 2.28 12.66 4.74
N VAL A 78 1.56 11.55 4.89
CA VAL A 78 0.49 11.37 5.88
C VAL A 78 1.01 10.42 6.95
N HIS A 79 0.99 10.88 8.21
CA HIS A 79 1.45 10.08 9.33
C HIS A 79 0.26 9.44 10.06
N PRO A 80 0.44 8.26 10.66
CA PRO A 80 -0.55 7.70 11.57
C PRO A 80 -0.85 8.67 12.72
N SER A 81 -2.09 8.64 13.19
CA SER A 81 -2.52 9.37 14.37
C SER A 81 -1.67 9.00 15.58
N LYS A 82 -1.29 10.01 16.36
CA LYS A 82 -0.57 9.83 17.63
C LYS A 82 -1.50 9.49 18.80
N ASP A 83 -2.82 9.55 18.58
CA ASP A 83 -3.80 9.17 19.59
C ASP A 83 -3.91 7.64 19.67
N GLU A 84 -3.44 7.05 20.76
CA GLU A 84 -3.50 5.60 20.98
C GLU A 84 -4.91 5.02 20.88
N ARG A 85 -5.96 5.83 21.13
CA ARG A 85 -7.35 5.37 21.02
C ARG A 85 -7.71 5.01 19.58
N VAL A 86 -7.16 5.73 18.61
CA VAL A 86 -7.36 5.45 17.17
C VAL A 86 -6.77 4.08 16.82
N LYS A 87 -5.53 3.82 17.25
CA LYS A 87 -4.91 2.50 17.05
C LYS A 87 -5.72 1.38 17.71
N LYS A 88 -6.09 1.53 18.99
CA LYS A 88 -6.90 0.54 19.72
C LYS A 88 -8.23 0.26 19.02
N TYR A 89 -8.88 1.30 18.49
CA TYR A 89 -10.11 1.17 17.72
C TYR A 89 -9.92 0.35 16.43
N HIS A 90 -8.88 0.65 15.65
CA HIS A 90 -8.61 -0.09 14.41
C HIS A 90 -8.11 -1.52 14.67
N ASP A 91 -7.31 -1.75 15.71
CA ASP A 91 -6.89 -3.11 16.12
C ASP A 91 -8.12 -3.97 16.47
N ALA A 92 -9.08 -3.42 17.24
CA ALA A 92 -10.34 -4.12 17.53
C ALA A 92 -11.16 -4.41 16.26
N LYS A 93 -11.23 -3.47 15.31
CA LYS A 93 -11.88 -3.71 14.01
C LYS A 93 -11.16 -4.77 13.18
N TYR A 94 -9.84 -4.84 13.26
CA TYR A 94 -9.06 -5.84 12.53
C TYR A 94 -9.31 -7.26 13.06
N GLU A 95 -9.45 -7.43 14.38
CA GLU A 95 -9.86 -8.72 14.95
C GLU A 95 -11.25 -9.15 14.44
N ILE A 96 -12.20 -8.22 14.39
CA ILE A 96 -13.54 -8.49 13.83
C ILE A 96 -13.45 -8.86 12.36
N TYR A 97 -12.68 -8.11 11.56
CA TYR A 97 -12.47 -8.39 10.14
C TYR A 97 -11.90 -9.79 9.90
N LYS A 98 -10.90 -10.21 10.69
CA LYS A 98 -10.35 -11.57 10.61
C LYS A 98 -11.40 -12.63 10.90
N SER A 99 -12.23 -12.44 11.93
CA SER A 99 -13.32 -13.37 12.23
C SER A 99 -14.31 -13.51 11.06
N LEU A 100 -14.66 -12.41 10.40
CA LEU A 100 -15.55 -12.43 9.23
C LEU A 100 -14.91 -13.17 8.04
N TYR A 101 -13.60 -13.04 7.84
CA TYR A 101 -12.87 -13.78 6.83
C TYR A 101 -12.90 -15.30 7.08
N GLU A 102 -12.64 -15.73 8.32
CA GLU A 102 -12.71 -17.16 8.68
C GLU A 102 -14.13 -17.73 8.49
N GLN A 103 -15.16 -16.95 8.84
CA GLN A 103 -16.55 -17.32 8.55
C GLN A 103 -16.81 -17.46 7.06
N GLN A 104 -16.31 -16.53 6.24
CA GLN A 104 -16.44 -16.60 4.78
C GLN A 104 -15.80 -17.87 4.20
N LEU A 105 -14.63 -18.28 4.71
CA LEU A 105 -13.99 -19.54 4.31
C LEU A 105 -14.83 -20.76 4.69
N SER A 106 -15.36 -20.80 5.92
CA SER A 106 -16.24 -21.87 6.38
C SER A 106 -17.49 -21.99 5.50
N HIS A 107 -18.17 -20.86 5.23
CA HIS A 107 -19.34 -20.81 4.36
C HIS A 107 -19.00 -21.33 2.95
N ARG A 108 -17.84 -20.96 2.40
CA ARG A 108 -17.40 -21.45 1.09
C ARG A 108 -17.26 -22.97 1.06
N THR A 109 -16.69 -23.58 2.10
CA THR A 109 -16.58 -25.05 2.19
C THR A 109 -17.95 -25.72 2.26
N ILE A 110 -18.88 -25.16 3.04
CA ILE A 110 -20.27 -25.68 3.11
C ILE A 110 -20.92 -25.65 1.72
N MET A 111 -20.81 -24.53 1.01
CA MET A 111 -21.39 -24.39 -0.33
C MET A 111 -20.75 -25.35 -1.35
N GLN A 112 -19.44 -25.60 -1.25
CA GLN A 112 -18.77 -26.58 -2.12
C GLN A 112 -19.28 -28.01 -1.87
N ASN A 113 -19.45 -28.39 -0.61
CA ASN A 113 -19.94 -29.73 -0.26
C ASN A 113 -21.40 -29.93 -0.65
N ALA A 114 -22.23 -28.89 -0.60
CA ALA A 114 -23.63 -28.95 -1.00
C ALA A 114 -23.86 -29.12 -2.52
N LEU A 115 -22.84 -28.88 -3.34
CA LEU A 115 -22.87 -29.01 -4.80
C LEU A 115 -22.25 -30.32 -5.31
N GLN A 116 -21.83 -31.21 -4.39
CA GLN A 116 -21.39 -32.58 -4.69
C GLN A 116 -22.55 -33.56 -4.52
#